data_AF-A0A5K7Z3E8-F1
#
_entry.id   AF-A0A5K7Z3E8-F1
#
_cell.length_a   1.000
_cell.length_b   1.000
_cell.length_c   1.000
_cell.angle_alpha   90.00
_cell.angle_beta   90.00
_cell.angle_gamma   90.00
#
_symmetry.space_group_name_H-M   'P 1'
#
loop_
_entity.id
_entity.type
_entity.pdbx_description
1 polymer ?
#
loop_
_entity_poly.entity_id
_entity_poly.type
_entity_poly.pdbx_seq_one_letter_code
_entity_poly.pdbx_strand_id
1 'polypeptide(L)'
;MECEIRMDELSPGLREIADIIGLKNLLKLVNERGGESIYIPSKKTVFRMHRDQKIRQEFSGSNHGELARKFGATTVWIRKIVQRS
;
A
#
# COMPACT_ATOMS: atom_id res chain seq x y z
N MET A 1 -0.80 33.08 2.79
CA MET A 1 -0.07 33.34 1.54
C MET A 1 -0.10 32.03 0.75
N GLU A 2 -1.13 31.84 -0.08
CA GLU A 2 -1.20 30.66 -0.93
C GLU A 2 -0.29 30.90 -2.12
N CYS A 3 0.96 30.45 -2.02
CA CYS A 3 1.83 30.38 -3.18
C CYS A 3 1.22 29.34 -4.13
N GLU A 4 0.74 29.80 -5.28
CA GLU A 4 0.26 28.95 -6.37
C GLU A 4 1.47 28.24 -6.99
N ILE A 5 1.96 27.20 -6.31
CA ILE A 5 3.13 26.43 -6.72
C ILE A 5 2.82 25.79 -8.08
N ARG A 6 3.64 26.10 -9.09
CA ARG A 6 3.51 25.52 -10.42
C ARG A 6 4.28 24.21 -10.51
N MET A 7 3.78 23.28 -11.33
CA MET A 7 4.40 21.96 -11.57
C MET A 7 5.89 22.05 -11.97
N ASP A 8 6.29 23.14 -12.64
CA ASP A 8 7.67 23.37 -13.10
C ASP A 8 8.65 23.82 -12.00
N GLU A 9 8.14 24.22 -10.83
CA GLU A 9 8.96 24.60 -9.68
C GLU A 9 9.24 23.41 -8.76
N LEU A 10 8.61 22.26 -9.01
CA LEU A 10 8.82 21.03 -8.27
C LEU A 10 10.08 20.31 -8.75
N SER A 11 10.80 19.68 -7.81
CA SER A 11 11.85 18.75 -8.19
C SER A 11 11.28 17.59 -9.03
N PRO A 12 12.08 16.96 -9.91
CA PRO A 12 11.59 15.91 -10.80
C PRO A 12 10.79 14.80 -10.08
N GLY A 13 11.27 14.35 -8.91
CA GLY A 13 10.57 13.34 -8.13
C GLY A 13 9.25 13.81 -7.52
N LEU A 14 9.15 15.08 -7.10
CA LEU A 14 7.89 15.65 -6.63
C LEU A 14 6.90 15.84 -7.79
N ARG A 15 7.39 16.14 -8.99
CA ARG A 15 6.57 16.27 -10.20
C ARG A 15 5.96 14.94 -10.62
N GLU A 16 6.74 13.85 -10.59
CA GLU A 16 6.22 12.49 -10.82
C GLU A 16 5.13 12.10 -9.80
N ILE A 17 5.34 12.43 -8.52
CA ILE A 17 4.32 12.19 -7.50
C ILE A 17 3.08 13.05 -7.77
N ALA A 18 3.26 14.34 -8.10
CA ALA A 18 2.16 15.25 -8.43
C ALA A 18 1.34 14.79 -9.64
N ASP A 19 1.95 14.14 -10.62
CA ASP A 19 1.26 13.53 -11.76
C ASP A 19 0.34 12.37 -11.31
N ILE A 20 0.83 11.54 -10.37
CA ILE A 20 0.09 10.38 -9.86
C ILE A 20 -1.09 10.79 -8.95
N ILE A 21 -0.87 11.72 -8.02
CA ILE A 21 -1.87 12.06 -6.97
C ILE A 21 -2.57 13.40 -7.20
N GLY A 22 -2.07 14.25 -8.10
CA GLY A 22 -2.50 15.62 -8.32
C GLY A 22 -1.79 16.64 -7.42
N LEU A 23 -1.55 17.85 -7.95
CA LEU A 23 -0.85 18.94 -7.26
C LEU A 23 -1.50 19.29 -5.90
N LYS A 24 -2.84 19.35 -5.85
CA LYS A 24 -3.58 19.67 -4.62
C LYS A 24 -3.30 18.66 -3.49
N ASN A 25 -3.23 17.37 -3.82
CA ASN A 25 -2.97 16.32 -2.84
C ASN A 25 -1.49 16.30 -2.43
N LEU A 26 -0.58 16.60 -3.36
CA LEU A 26 0.83 16.78 -3.04
C LEU A 26 1.03 17.93 -2.04
N LEU A 27 0.41 19.09 -2.27
CA LEU A 27 0.50 20.23 -1.36
C LEU A 27 -0.04 19.89 0.03
N LYS A 28 -1.15 19.14 0.10
CA LYS A 28 -1.68 18.65 1.37
C LYS A 28 -0.68 17.71 2.07
N LEU A 29 -0.05 16.80 1.33
CA LEU A 29 0.97 15.90 1.89
C LEU A 29 2.18 16.68 2.42
N VAL A 30 2.68 17.65 1.67
CA VAL A 30 3.80 18.50 2.08
C VAL A 30 3.44 19.37 3.29
N ASN A 31 2.21 19.87 3.36
CA ASN A 31 1.75 20.66 4.51
C ASN A 31 1.68 19.82 5.79
N GLU A 32 1.18 18.59 5.70
CA GLU A 32 0.97 17.73 6.87
C GLU A 32 2.24 16.97 7.29
N ARG A 33 3.14 16.66 6.35
CA ARG A 33 4.26 15.71 6.53
C ARG A 33 5.59 16.23 5.96
N GLY A 34 5.67 17.48 5.54
CA GLY A 34 6.87 18.08 4.97
C GLY A 34 8.02 18.08 5.98
N GLY A 35 9.19 17.57 5.56
CA GLY A 35 10.37 17.42 6.43
C GLY A 35 10.53 16.03 7.05
N GLU A 36 9.50 15.17 6.98
CA GLU A 36 9.63 13.76 7.36
C GLU A 36 10.16 12.92 6.18
N SER A 37 11.02 11.94 6.47
CA SER A 37 11.42 10.93 5.48
C SER A 37 10.38 9.81 5.46
N ILE A 38 9.43 9.89 4.54
CA ILE A 38 8.39 8.87 4.37
C ILE A 38 8.90 7.76 3.45
N TYR A 39 9.00 6.55 3.99
CA TYR A 39 9.20 5.36 3.18
C TYR A 39 7.88 4.95 2.52
N ILE A 40 7.87 4.82 1.18
CA ILE A 40 6.74 4.27 0.43
C ILE A 40 6.96 2.77 0.26
N PRO A 41 6.24 1.91 1.01
CA PRO A 41 6.38 0.46 0.90
C PRO A 41 5.87 -0.06 -0.44
N SER A 42 6.43 -1.20 -0.89
CA SER A 42 5.95 -1.87 -2.10
C SER A 42 4.47 -2.26 -1.99
N LYS A 43 3.77 -2.31 -3.14
CA LYS A 43 2.38 -2.80 -3.22
C LYS A 43 2.23 -4.14 -2.50
N LYS A 44 3.17 -5.08 -2.68
CA LYS A 44 3.12 -6.38 -2.00
C LYS A 44 3.09 -6.25 -0.47
N THR A 45 3.83 -5.29 0.09
CA THR A 45 3.89 -5.03 1.54
C THR A 45 2.61 -4.38 2.04
N VAL A 46 2.10 -3.35 1.34
CA VAL A 46 0.84 -2.66 1.71
C VAL A 46 -0.34 -3.62 1.72
N PHE A 47 -0.48 -4.38 0.64
CA PHE A 47 -1.57 -5.33 0.49
C PHE A 47 -1.34 -6.63 1.27
N ARG A 48 -0.15 -6.86 1.85
CA ARG A 48 0.12 -8.06 2.65
C ARG A 48 -0.83 -8.15 3.82
N MET A 49 -0.96 -7.08 4.62
CA MET A 49 -1.84 -7.10 5.80
C MET A 49 -3.29 -7.34 5.40
N HIS A 50 -3.77 -6.64 4.37
CA HIS A 50 -5.14 -6.78 3.90
C HIS A 50 -5.41 -8.18 3.31
N ARG A 51 -4.48 -8.73 2.52
CA ARG A 51 -4.56 -10.08 1.97
C ARG A 51 -4.55 -11.12 3.08
N ASP A 52 -3.64 -11.01 4.04
CA ASP A 52 -3.50 -11.94 5.15
C ASP A 52 -4.76 -11.91 6.04
N GLN A 53 -5.34 -10.73 6.26
CA GLN A 53 -6.63 -10.57 6.94
C GLN A 53 -7.78 -11.23 6.18
N LYS A 54 -7.88 -11.01 4.87
CA LYS A 54 -8.91 -11.61 4.02
C LYS A 54 -8.81 -13.13 3.97
N ILE A 55 -7.58 -13.68 3.92
CA ILE A 55 -7.33 -15.12 3.99
C ILE A 55 -7.85 -15.69 5.32
N ARG A 56 -7.66 -14.99 6.44
CA ARG A 56 -8.15 -15.43 7.76
C ARG A 56 -9.68 -15.36 7.87
N GLN A 57 -10.29 -14.31 7.34
CA GLN A 57 -11.75 -14.17 7.35
C GLN A 57 -12.44 -15.25 6.52
N GLU A 58 -11.86 -15.61 5.38
CA GLU A 58 -12.39 -16.63 4.48
C GLU A 58 -11.99 -18.06 4.91
N PHE A 59 -11.21 -18.23 5.98
CA PHE A 59 -10.73 -19.52 6.42
C PHE A 59 -11.81 -20.29 7.19
N SER A 60 -12.24 -21.44 6.68
CA SER A 60 -13.30 -22.28 7.26
C SER A 60 -12.78 -23.50 8.03
N GLY A 61 -11.48 -23.57 8.31
CA GLY A 61 -10.86 -24.65 9.09
C GLY A 61 -10.08 -25.67 8.27
N SER A 62 -10.53 -26.01 7.05
CA SER A 62 -9.90 -27.02 6.18
C SER A 62 -9.69 -26.56 4.73
N ASN A 63 -10.16 -25.37 4.35
CA ASN A 63 -10.14 -24.84 2.98
C ASN A 63 -8.78 -24.27 2.48
N HIS A 64 -7.67 -24.85 2.94
CA HIS A 64 -6.33 -24.33 2.65
C HIS A 64 -5.98 -24.40 1.16
N GLY A 65 -6.42 -25.47 0.48
CA GLY A 65 -6.19 -25.67 -0.95
C GLY A 65 -6.98 -24.68 -1.82
N GLU A 66 -8.21 -24.38 -1.42
CA GLU A 66 -9.06 -23.42 -2.13
C GLU A 66 -8.53 -21.99 -1.99
N LEU A 67 -8.11 -21.61 -0.78
CA LEU A 67 -7.48 -20.31 -0.54
C LEU A 67 -6.14 -20.18 -1.28
N ALA A 68 -5.33 -21.25 -1.33
CA ALA A 68 -4.09 -21.28 -2.10
C ALA A 68 -4.35 -20.97 -3.59
N ARG A 69 -5.36 -21.60 -4.20
CA ARG A 69 -5.75 -21.36 -5.59
C ARG A 69 -6.33 -19.96 -5.81
N LYS A 70 -7.21 -19.50 -4.91
CA LYS A 70 -7.89 -18.19 -4.99
C LYS A 70 -6.91 -17.01 -4.87
N PHE A 71 -5.90 -17.14 -4.00
CA PHE A 71 -4.93 -16.07 -3.73
C PHE A 71 -3.58 -16.25 -4.44
N GLY A 72 -3.44 -17.28 -5.29
CA GLY A 72 -2.18 -17.57 -5.99
C GLY A 72 -1.01 -17.85 -5.04
N ALA A 73 -1.31 -18.54 -3.94
CA ALA A 73 -0.40 -18.80 -2.83
C ALA A 73 -0.15 -20.30 -2.66
N THR A 74 0.93 -20.68 -1.98
CA THR A 74 1.15 -22.07 -1.60
C THR A 74 0.34 -22.41 -0.35
N THR A 75 -0.10 -23.66 -0.23
CA THR A 75 -0.84 -24.17 0.95
C THR A 75 -0.06 -23.98 2.24
N VAL A 76 1.27 -24.13 2.19
CA VAL A 76 2.18 -23.86 3.33
C VAL A 76 2.13 -22.39 3.75
N TRP A 77 2.09 -21.47 2.79
CA TRP A 77 2.04 -20.03 3.06
C TRP A 77 0.69 -19.61 3.68
N ILE A 78 -0.43 -20.17 3.19
CA ILE A 78 -1.76 -20.00 3.81
C ILE A 78 -1.76 -20.52 5.25
N ARG A 79 -1.20 -21.71 5.50
CA ARG A 79 -1.06 -22.28 6.85
C ARG A 79 -0.31 -21.35 7.80
N LYS A 80 0.82 -20.78 7.34
CA LYS A 80 1.62 -19.82 8.11
C LYS A 80 0.85 -18.54 8.45
N ILE A 81 -0.02 -18.05 7.55
CA ILE A 81 -0.83 -16.84 7.78
C ILE A 81 -1.90 -17.07 8.82
N VAL A 82 -2.55 -18.23 8.76
CA VAL A 82 -3.60 -18.62 9.72
C VAL A 82 -2.98 -18.92 11.08
N GLN A 83 -1.79 -19.53 11.14
CA GLN A 83 -1.09 -19.82 12.40
C GLN A 83 -0.42 -18.62 13.07
N ARG A 84 -0.07 -17.56 12.33
CA ARG A 84 0.44 -16.32 12.91
C ARG A 84 -0.70 -15.55 13.58
N SER A 85 -1.07 -15.92 14.80
CA SER A 85 -2.02 -15.17 15.62
C SER A 85 -1.32 -14.39 16.71
#